data_AF-A0A7Y6IW77-F1
#
_entry.id   AF-A0A7Y6IW77-F1
#
_cell.length_a   1.000
_cell.length_b   1.000
_cell.length_c   1.000
_cell.angle_alpha   90.00
_cell.angle_beta   90.00
_cell.angle_gamma   90.00
#
_symmetry.space_group_name_H-M   'P 1'
#
loop_
_entity.id
_entity.type
_entity.pdbx_description
1 polymer ?
#
loop_
_entity_poly.entity_id
_entity_poly.type
_entity_poly.pdbx_seq_one_letter_code
_entity_poly.pdbx_strand_id
1 'polypeptide(L)'
;MIEREIVDAYLWQGDDGTAWWMIHTTNPGGPPYVYALPACTFANLAVEYGLDPDDIDTLLDVAIHQLHIPEPGVRRNAETDPAARKGMLRGGRPVTLGNADSTSHAREAHLERVAWVKETAVRVTAPTPGRRRVASPHALDLAGQAVEVDPGERLAVLKATYRPDPQLMAETRRRLKAALGRDV
;
A
#
# COMPACT_ATOMS: atom_id res chain seq x y z
N MET A 1 10.49 -13.95 8.09
CA MET A 1 10.35 -13.02 6.96
C MET A 1 9.85 -13.80 5.75
N ILE A 2 8.79 -13.31 5.11
CA ILE A 2 8.23 -13.84 3.86
C ILE A 2 8.85 -13.06 2.70
N GLU A 3 9.42 -13.75 1.72
CA GLU A 3 9.91 -13.12 0.49
C GLU A 3 8.91 -13.33 -0.65
N ARG A 4 8.59 -12.25 -1.36
CA ARG A 4 7.59 -12.21 -2.44
C ARG A 4 8.15 -11.45 -3.63
N GLU A 5 8.06 -12.04 -4.81
CA GLU A 5 8.28 -11.32 -6.07
C GLU A 5 6.94 -10.90 -6.65
N ILE A 6 6.84 -9.69 -7.19
CA ILE A 6 5.69 -9.31 -8.04
C ILE A 6 5.77 -10.08 -9.35
N VAL A 7 4.74 -10.86 -9.64
CA VAL A 7 4.66 -11.73 -10.84
C VAL A 7 3.58 -11.33 -11.83
N ASP A 8 2.70 -10.41 -11.45
CA ASP A 8 1.76 -9.75 -12.36
C ASP A 8 1.22 -8.47 -11.69
N ALA A 9 0.77 -7.51 -12.49
CA ALA A 9 0.11 -6.31 -12.01
C ALA A 9 -0.91 -5.82 -13.04
N TYR A 10 -2.13 -5.48 -12.60
CA TYR A 10 -3.14 -4.92 -13.50
C TYR A 10 -4.20 -4.10 -12.78
N LEU A 11 -4.93 -3.32 -13.56
CA LEU A 11 -6.12 -2.61 -13.11
C LEU A 11 -7.34 -3.52 -13.26
N TRP A 12 -8.11 -3.68 -12.19
CA TRP A 12 -9.43 -4.28 -12.20
C TRP A 12 -10.46 -3.21 -11.84
N GLN A 13 -11.60 -3.19 -12.53
CA GLN A 13 -12.70 -2.31 -12.18
C GLN A 13 -13.79 -3.14 -11.51
N GLY A 14 -14.13 -2.77 -10.28
CA GLY A 14 -15.22 -3.40 -9.55
C GLY A 14 -16.58 -2.99 -10.10
N ASP A 15 -17.60 -3.76 -9.74
CA ASP A 15 -19.00 -3.51 -10.15
C ASP A 15 -19.53 -2.16 -9.64
N ASP A 16 -18.94 -1.64 -8.58
CA ASP A 16 -19.20 -0.30 -8.01
C ASP A 16 -18.45 0.83 -8.75
N GLY A 17 -17.70 0.50 -9.79
CA GLY A 17 -16.85 1.42 -10.54
C GLY A 17 -15.51 1.69 -9.89
N THR A 18 -15.23 1.15 -8.70
CA THR A 18 -13.95 1.36 -8.01
C THR A 18 -12.82 0.74 -8.82
N ALA A 19 -11.76 1.52 -9.05
CA ALA A 19 -10.53 1.05 -9.68
C ALA A 19 -9.63 0.38 -8.64
N TRP A 20 -9.19 -0.85 -8.90
CA TRP A 20 -8.34 -1.66 -8.03
C TRP A 20 -7.04 -2.03 -8.73
N TRP A 21 -5.93 -1.80 -8.05
CA TRP A 21 -4.63 -2.32 -8.43
C TRP A 21 -4.48 -3.72 -7.87
N MET A 22 -4.40 -4.70 -8.77
CA MET A 22 -4.23 -6.11 -8.45
C MET A 22 -2.75 -6.45 -8.59
N ILE A 23 -2.04 -6.53 -7.47
CA ILE A 23 -0.61 -6.86 -7.44
C ILE A 23 -0.45 -8.32 -7.05
N HIS A 24 -0.16 -9.17 -8.03
CA HIS A 24 0.08 -10.59 -7.80
C HIS A 24 1.53 -10.81 -7.41
N THR A 25 1.72 -11.59 -6.36
CA THR A 25 3.03 -11.93 -5.83
C THR A 25 3.14 -13.43 -5.60
N THR A 26 4.35 -13.97 -5.63
CA THR A 26 4.60 -15.37 -5.28
C THR A 26 5.78 -15.48 -4.33
N ASN A 27 5.69 -16.41 -3.38
CA ASN A 27 6.85 -16.89 -2.66
C ASN A 27 7.52 -18.02 -3.48
N PRO A 28 8.85 -18.23 -3.38
CA PRO A 28 9.49 -19.40 -3.97
C PRO A 28 8.81 -20.71 -3.52
N GLY A 29 8.19 -21.43 -4.46
CA GLY A 29 7.46 -22.68 -4.18
C GLY A 29 6.13 -22.53 -3.43
N GLY A 30 5.67 -21.31 -3.18
CA GLY A 30 4.41 -21.02 -2.49
C GLY A 30 3.24 -20.71 -3.43
N PRO A 31 2.00 -20.70 -2.91
CA PRO A 31 0.85 -20.25 -3.69
C PRO A 31 0.96 -18.76 -4.04
N PRO A 32 0.31 -18.31 -5.12
CA PRO A 32 0.21 -16.88 -5.42
C PRO A 32 -0.58 -16.15 -4.33
N TYR A 33 -0.20 -14.90 -4.09
CA TYR A 33 -0.85 -13.98 -3.16
C TYR A 33 -1.16 -12.67 -3.88
N VAL A 34 -2.35 -12.13 -3.67
CA VAL A 34 -2.80 -10.91 -4.37
C VAL A 34 -3.00 -9.79 -3.36
N TYR A 35 -2.41 -8.64 -3.62
CA TYR A 35 -2.79 -7.38 -2.98
C TYR A 35 -3.82 -6.69 -3.88
N ALA A 36 -5.05 -6.56 -3.39
CA ALA A 36 -6.09 -5.78 -4.02
C ALA A 36 -6.12 -4.40 -3.37
N LEU A 37 -5.55 -3.39 -4.05
CA LEU A 37 -5.40 -2.04 -3.52
C LEU A 37 -6.37 -1.10 -4.26
N PRO A 38 -7.36 -0.48 -3.61
CA PRO A 38 -8.12 0.59 -4.24
C PRO A 38 -7.18 1.68 -4.75
N ALA A 39 -7.38 2.17 -5.97
CA ALA A 39 -6.53 3.24 -6.52
C ALA A 39 -6.57 4.53 -5.66
N CYS A 40 -7.69 4.76 -4.96
CA CYS A 40 -7.82 5.87 -4.01
C CYS A 40 -6.89 5.75 -2.79
N THR A 41 -6.33 4.57 -2.49
CA THR A 41 -5.35 4.37 -1.40
C THR A 41 -4.13 5.28 -1.59
N PHE A 42 -3.65 5.50 -2.80
CA PHE A 42 -2.49 6.36 -3.04
C PHE A 42 -2.80 7.84 -2.76
N ALA A 43 -3.97 8.32 -3.17
CA ALA A 43 -4.44 9.66 -2.83
C ALA A 43 -4.63 9.83 -1.31
N ASN A 44 -5.16 8.81 -0.62
CA ASN A 44 -5.29 8.83 0.84
C ASN A 44 -3.92 8.89 1.52
N LEU A 45 -2.96 8.06 1.12
CA LEU A 45 -1.60 8.08 1.66
C LEU A 45 -0.91 9.44 1.46
N ALA A 46 -1.07 10.05 0.29
CA ALA A 46 -0.55 11.38 0.00
C ALA A 46 -1.16 12.45 0.93
N VAL A 47 -2.44 12.33 1.26
CA VAL A 47 -3.12 13.27 2.17
C VAL A 47 -2.84 12.98 3.65
N GLU A 48 -2.97 11.73 4.09
CA GLU A 48 -2.87 11.33 5.49
C GLU A 48 -1.45 11.49 6.04
N TYR A 49 -0.45 11.23 5.19
CA TYR A 49 0.95 11.24 5.58
C TYR A 49 1.76 12.31 4.83
N GLY A 50 1.15 13.10 3.94
CA GLY A 50 1.89 14.11 3.18
C GLY A 50 2.97 13.50 2.30
N LEU A 51 2.73 12.30 1.75
CA LEU A 51 3.60 11.68 0.75
C LEU A 51 3.39 12.37 -0.60
N ASP A 52 4.44 12.38 -1.43
CA ASP A 52 4.36 12.95 -2.77
C ASP A 52 3.35 12.14 -3.61
N PRO A 53 2.26 12.74 -4.11
CA PRO A 53 1.27 12.03 -4.92
C PRO A 53 1.81 11.55 -6.27
N ASP A 54 2.95 12.08 -6.74
CA ASP A 54 3.61 11.66 -7.98
C ASP A 54 4.68 10.57 -7.75
N ASP A 55 5.08 10.31 -6.50
CA ASP A 55 5.99 9.22 -6.13
C ASP A 55 5.24 7.90 -5.97
N ILE A 56 4.83 7.33 -7.10
CA ILE A 56 4.01 6.10 -7.16
C ILE A 56 4.78 4.90 -6.60
N ASP A 57 6.11 4.88 -6.67
CA ASP A 57 6.92 3.82 -6.10
C ASP A 57 6.84 3.82 -4.57
N THR A 58 7.01 4.97 -3.93
CA THR A 58 6.84 5.11 -2.48
C THR A 58 5.40 4.82 -2.05
N LEU A 59 4.40 5.33 -2.78
CA LEU A 59 2.99 5.08 -2.45
C LEU A 59 2.64 3.60 -2.54
N LEU A 60 3.11 2.90 -3.57
CA LEU A 60 2.90 1.46 -3.73
C LEU A 60 3.63 0.65 -2.64
N ASP A 61 4.88 1.00 -2.32
CA ASP A 61 5.65 0.36 -1.25
C ASP A 61 4.92 0.48 0.09
N VAL A 62 4.49 1.69 0.45
CA VAL A 62 3.73 1.93 1.69
C VAL A 62 2.39 1.19 1.65
N ALA A 63 1.64 1.27 0.54
CA ALA A 63 0.32 0.66 0.42
C ALA A 63 0.33 -0.86 0.61
N ILE A 64 1.36 -1.54 0.10
CA ILE A 64 1.52 -2.99 0.27
C ILE A 64 1.91 -3.34 1.71
N HIS A 65 2.94 -2.68 2.24
CA HIS A 65 3.51 -3.06 3.53
C HIS A 65 2.62 -2.65 4.71
N GLN A 66 1.83 -1.58 4.59
CA GLN A 66 0.92 -1.18 5.67
C GLN A 66 -0.13 -2.23 6.03
N LEU A 67 -0.51 -3.11 5.08
CA LEU A 67 -1.46 -4.20 5.31
C LEU A 67 -0.94 -5.26 6.29
N HIS A 68 0.36 -5.25 6.59
CA HIS A 68 1.01 -6.17 7.52
C HIS A 68 1.40 -5.50 8.84
N ILE A 69 1.13 -4.20 9.01
CA ILE A 69 1.38 -3.50 10.26
C ILE A 69 0.38 -3.99 11.31
N PRO A 70 0.83 -4.53 12.47
CA PRO A 70 -0.07 -4.84 13.56
C PRO A 70 -0.74 -3.57 14.09
N GLU A 71 -2.06 -3.62 14.32
CA GLU A 71 -2.86 -2.47 14.81
C GLU A 71 -2.24 -1.87 16.10
N PRO A 72 -1.72 -0.63 16.05
CA PRO A 72 -1.05 0.00 17.20
C PRO A 72 -1.97 0.26 18.39
N GLY A 73 -3.29 0.39 18.17
CA GLY A 73 -4.26 0.59 19.24
C GLY A 73 -4.49 -0.64 20.13
N VAL A 74 -4.09 -1.83 19.69
CA VAL A 74 -4.22 -3.05 20.48
C VAL A 74 -3.08 -3.14 21.50
N ARG A 75 -3.42 -3.26 22.80
CA ARG A 75 -2.45 -3.26 23.91
C ARG A 75 -1.23 -4.16 23.67
N ARG A 76 -1.45 -5.40 23.23
CA ARG A 76 -0.36 -6.36 22.96
C ARG A 76 0.61 -5.88 21.89
N ASN A 77 0.12 -5.16 20.88
CA ASN A 77 0.95 -4.66 19.79
C ASN A 77 1.68 -3.36 20.19
N ALA A 78 1.02 -2.50 20.98
CA ALA A 78 1.57 -1.22 21.42
C ALA A 78 2.91 -1.37 22.18
N GLU A 79 3.07 -2.44 22.97
CA GLU A 79 4.31 -2.73 23.72
C GLU A 79 5.50 -3.07 22.80
N THR A 80 5.21 -3.54 21.59
CA THR A 80 6.22 -3.95 20.59
C THR A 80 6.26 -3.04 19.37
N ASP A 81 5.50 -1.94 19.37
CA ASP A 81 5.37 -1.04 18.24
C ASP A 81 6.73 -0.40 17.90
N PRO A 82 7.20 -0.51 16.64
CA PRO A 82 8.53 -0.06 16.26
C PRO A 82 8.70 1.47 16.36
N ALA A 83 7.63 2.25 16.13
CA ALA A 83 7.69 3.69 16.32
C ALA A 83 7.72 4.07 17.81
N ALA A 84 6.94 3.38 18.64
CA ALA A 84 6.98 3.55 20.10
C ALA A 84 8.37 3.24 20.68
N ARG A 85 9.05 2.21 20.18
CA ARG A 85 10.44 1.87 20.57
C ARG A 85 11.45 2.97 20.22
N LYS A 86 11.15 3.80 19.21
CA LYS A 86 11.91 5.00 18.85
C LYS A 86 11.47 6.25 19.60
N GLY A 87 10.61 6.11 20.61
CA GLY A 87 10.14 7.21 21.44
C GLY A 87 8.97 8.02 20.86
N MET A 88 8.41 7.61 19.72
CA MET A 88 7.24 8.27 19.12
C MET A 88 5.96 7.89 19.88
N LEU A 89 5.76 8.54 21.02
CA LEU A 89 4.65 8.36 21.94
C LEU A 89 3.89 9.66 22.16
N ARG A 90 2.56 9.59 22.20
CA ARG A 90 1.67 10.69 22.60
C ARG A 90 0.74 10.21 23.71
N GLY A 91 0.84 10.83 24.89
CA GLY A 91 0.05 10.41 26.05
C GLY A 91 0.31 8.95 26.48
N GLY A 92 1.55 8.48 26.32
CA GLY A 92 1.95 7.09 26.62
C GLY A 92 1.48 6.04 25.61
N ARG A 93 0.92 6.45 24.46
CA ARG A 93 0.47 5.55 23.39
C ARG A 93 1.30 5.76 22.12
N PRO A 94 1.50 4.73 21.27
CA PRO A 94 2.15 4.90 19.98
C PRO A 94 1.52 6.02 19.15
N VAL A 95 2.34 6.79 18.46
CA VAL A 95 1.87 7.85 17.55
C VAL A 95 1.23 7.23 16.31
N THR A 96 0.04 7.69 15.97
CA THR A 96 -0.80 7.29 14.83
C THR A 96 -1.35 8.56 14.17
N LEU A 97 -2.03 8.43 13.03
CA LEU A 97 -2.66 9.58 12.36
C LEU A 97 -3.58 10.37 13.30
N GLY A 98 -4.36 9.66 14.13
CA GLY A 98 -5.39 10.22 15.00
C GLY A 98 -4.88 10.96 16.23
N ASN A 99 -3.66 10.68 16.69
CA ASN A 99 -3.09 11.32 17.88
C ASN A 99 -1.75 12.04 17.63
N ALA A 100 -1.24 12.12 16.39
CA ALA A 100 -0.03 12.87 16.09
C ALA A 100 -0.22 14.39 16.21
N ASP A 101 0.84 15.11 16.57
CA ASP A 101 0.83 16.58 16.64
C ASP A 101 0.74 17.23 15.25
N SER A 102 1.22 16.53 14.22
CA SER A 102 1.24 17.00 12.84
C SER A 102 1.18 15.81 11.87
N THR A 103 0.93 16.10 10.58
CA THR A 103 1.01 15.10 9.50
C THR A 103 2.43 14.54 9.35
N SER A 104 3.47 15.36 9.54
CA SER A 104 4.85 14.88 9.48
C SER A 104 5.17 13.89 10.62
N HIS A 105 4.69 14.15 11.84
CA HIS A 105 4.88 13.25 12.98
C HIS A 105 4.11 11.92 12.77
N ALA A 106 2.89 11.97 12.21
CA ALA A 106 2.15 10.76 11.82
C ALA A 106 2.90 9.96 10.75
N ARG A 107 3.45 10.65 9.72
CA ARG A 107 4.22 10.04 8.64
C ARG A 107 5.46 9.33 9.18
N GLU A 108 6.26 9.99 10.01
CA GLU A 108 7.48 9.39 10.58
C GLU A 108 7.16 8.10 11.33
N ALA A 109 6.15 8.14 12.21
CA ALA A 109 5.72 6.95 12.95
C ALA A 109 5.17 5.85 12.05
N HIS A 110 4.47 6.20 10.96
CA HIS A 110 3.97 5.21 10.01
C HIS A 110 5.09 4.57 9.18
N LEU A 111 6.03 5.37 8.66
CA LEU A 111 7.16 4.90 7.87
C LEU A 111 8.08 3.99 8.69
N GLU A 112 8.22 4.22 9.99
CA GLU A 112 8.97 3.29 10.85
C GLU A 112 8.30 1.93 11.03
N ARG A 113 6.97 1.89 11.03
CA ARG A 113 6.23 0.63 11.01
C ARG A 113 6.39 -0.09 9.68
N VAL A 114 6.32 0.65 8.58
CA VAL A 114 6.59 0.11 7.23
C VAL A 114 8.00 -0.48 7.15
N ALA A 115 9.01 0.24 7.63
CA ALA A 115 10.39 -0.23 7.66
C ALA A 115 10.54 -1.52 8.49
N TRP A 116 9.94 -1.57 9.68
CA TRP A 116 9.93 -2.77 10.50
C TRP A 116 9.22 -3.96 9.84
N VAL A 117 8.09 -3.73 9.16
CA VAL A 117 7.40 -4.79 8.40
C VAL A 117 8.30 -5.35 7.30
N LYS A 118 9.01 -4.48 6.58
CA LYS A 118 9.97 -4.87 5.52
C LYS A 118 11.11 -5.72 6.07
N GLU A 119 11.58 -5.42 7.27
CA GLU A 119 12.67 -6.13 7.94
C GLU A 119 12.24 -7.44 8.61
N THR A 120 11.00 -7.55 9.07
CA THR A 120 10.62 -8.67 9.97
C THR A 120 9.52 -9.56 9.42
N ALA A 121 8.55 -8.99 8.68
CA ALA A 121 7.34 -9.68 8.28
C ALA A 121 7.39 -10.09 6.80
N VAL A 122 7.40 -9.13 5.87
CA VAL A 122 7.32 -9.39 4.43
C VAL A 122 8.23 -8.46 3.64
N ARG A 123 8.93 -9.03 2.67
CA ARG A 123 9.72 -8.30 1.67
C ARG A 123 9.12 -8.56 0.30
N VAL A 124 8.59 -7.51 -0.33
CA VAL A 124 8.10 -7.57 -1.72
C VAL A 124 9.16 -6.97 -2.64
N THR A 125 9.60 -7.72 -3.64
CA THR A 125 10.59 -7.30 -4.62
C THR A 125 9.95 -6.95 -5.95
N ALA A 126 10.63 -6.08 -6.71
CA ALA A 126 10.25 -5.77 -8.08
C ALA A 126 10.21 -7.06 -8.94
N PRO A 127 9.43 -7.05 -10.04
CA PRO A 127 9.40 -8.18 -10.95
C PRO A 127 10.78 -8.46 -11.56
N THR A 128 11.09 -9.74 -11.71
CA THR A 128 12.17 -10.17 -12.60
C THR A 128 11.73 -9.93 -14.04
N PRO A 129 12.55 -9.23 -14.87
CA PRO A 129 12.26 -9.04 -16.28
C PRO A 129 12.11 -10.37 -17.01
N GLY A 130 11.21 -10.42 -18.00
CA GLY A 130 10.97 -11.60 -18.81
C GLY A 130 9.50 -11.98 -18.88
N ARG A 131 9.10 -12.43 -20.07
CA ARG A 131 7.73 -12.91 -20.32
C ARG A 131 7.50 -14.22 -19.57
N ARG A 132 6.36 -14.29 -18.90
CA ARG A 132 5.88 -15.48 -18.20
C ARG A 132 4.41 -15.72 -18.52
N ARG A 133 4.01 -16.99 -18.51
CA ARG A 133 2.60 -17.37 -18.64
C ARG A 133 1.90 -17.11 -17.31
N VAL A 134 0.89 -16.26 -17.33
CA VAL A 134 -0.01 -16.02 -16.20
C VAL A 134 -1.41 -16.47 -16.56
N ALA A 135 -2.18 -16.93 -15.58
CA ALA A 135 -3.60 -17.14 -15.77
C ALA A 135 -4.24 -15.80 -16.15
N SER A 136 -5.11 -15.78 -17.17
CA SER A 136 -5.77 -14.53 -17.57
C SER A 136 -6.50 -13.93 -16.36
N PRO A 137 -6.25 -12.65 -16.02
CA PRO A 137 -6.92 -11.99 -14.91
C PRO A 137 -8.43 -11.79 -15.17
N HIS A 138 -8.88 -11.95 -16.42
CA HIS A 138 -10.29 -11.89 -16.84
C HIS A 138 -10.90 -13.29 -17.09
N ALA A 139 -10.27 -14.35 -16.58
CA ALA A 139 -10.63 -15.75 -16.89
C ALA A 139 -12.01 -16.22 -16.41
N LEU A 140 -12.84 -15.34 -15.82
CA LEU A 140 -14.25 -15.69 -15.59
C LEU A 140 -15.03 -15.90 -16.90
N ASP A 141 -14.63 -15.25 -18.00
CA ASP A 141 -15.34 -15.34 -19.30
C ASP A 141 -14.59 -16.12 -20.39
N LEU A 142 -13.30 -16.38 -20.24
CA LEU A 142 -12.45 -16.99 -21.27
C LEU A 142 -11.69 -18.20 -20.73
N ALA A 143 -12.37 -19.34 -20.57
CA ALA A 143 -11.84 -20.71 -20.53
C ALA A 143 -10.35 -20.89 -20.13
N GLY A 144 -9.91 -20.30 -19.01
CA GLY A 144 -8.57 -20.49 -18.44
C GLY A 144 -7.38 -20.27 -19.39
N GLN A 145 -7.49 -19.46 -20.44
CA GLN A 145 -6.35 -19.26 -21.35
C GLN A 145 -5.23 -18.49 -20.64
N ALA A 146 -4.05 -19.11 -20.58
CA ALA A 146 -2.84 -18.44 -20.10
C ALA A 146 -2.37 -17.42 -21.14
N VAL A 147 -2.01 -16.23 -20.68
CA VAL A 147 -1.44 -15.16 -21.51
C VAL A 147 0.03 -14.98 -21.16
N GLU A 148 0.86 -14.65 -22.15
CA GLU A 148 2.25 -14.28 -21.93
C GLU A 148 2.35 -12.79 -21.64
N VAL A 149 2.88 -12.45 -20.47
CA VAL A 149 3.06 -11.06 -20.03
C VAL A 149 4.44 -10.86 -19.44
N ASP A 150 4.98 -9.65 -19.58
CA ASP A 150 6.10 -9.18 -18.77
C ASP A 150 5.55 -8.37 -17.59
N PRO A 151 5.70 -8.82 -16.34
CA PRO A 151 5.11 -8.10 -15.21
C PRO A 151 5.78 -6.77 -14.89
N GLY A 152 7.05 -6.60 -15.28
CA GLY A 152 7.75 -5.33 -15.20
C GLY A 152 7.09 -4.30 -16.11
N GLU A 153 6.82 -4.67 -17.37
CA GLU A 153 6.11 -3.82 -18.33
C GLU A 153 4.70 -3.49 -17.84
N ARG A 154 3.93 -4.49 -17.36
CA ARG A 154 2.57 -4.25 -16.86
C ARG A 154 2.53 -3.34 -15.64
N LEU A 155 3.44 -3.55 -14.68
CA LEU A 155 3.56 -2.67 -13.52
C LEU A 155 3.96 -1.25 -13.94
N ALA A 156 4.86 -1.10 -14.90
CA ALA A 156 5.26 0.20 -15.43
C ALA A 156 4.09 0.92 -16.11
N VAL A 157 3.28 0.23 -16.93
CA VAL A 157 2.07 0.79 -17.55
C VAL A 157 1.07 1.22 -16.48
N LEU A 158 0.86 0.40 -15.45
CA LEU A 158 -0.06 0.71 -14.36
C LEU A 158 0.38 1.99 -13.62
N LYS A 159 1.68 2.12 -13.30
CA LYS A 159 2.28 3.34 -12.74
C LYS A 159 2.15 4.55 -13.65
N ALA A 160 2.46 4.40 -14.94
CA ALA A 160 2.44 5.49 -15.90
C ALA A 160 1.03 6.03 -16.20
N THR A 161 -0.02 5.24 -15.95
CA THR A 161 -1.42 5.62 -16.18
C THR A 161 -2.14 6.14 -14.94
N TYR A 162 -1.59 5.93 -13.74
CA TYR A 162 -2.18 6.50 -12.53
C TYR A 162 -2.17 8.02 -12.56
N ARG A 163 -3.30 8.64 -12.23
CA ARG A 163 -3.40 10.07 -12.00
C ARG A 163 -4.08 10.29 -10.65
N PRO A 164 -3.43 10.96 -9.70
CA PRO A 164 -4.09 11.32 -8.45
C PRO A 164 -5.25 12.26 -8.74
N ASP A 165 -6.42 11.99 -8.13
CA ASP A 165 -7.58 12.85 -8.26
C ASP A 165 -7.48 14.05 -7.28
N PRO A 166 -7.24 15.27 -7.77
CA PRO A 166 -7.08 16.43 -6.90
C PRO A 166 -8.36 16.80 -6.14
N GLN A 167 -9.54 16.50 -6.69
CA GLN A 167 -10.82 16.79 -6.03
C GLN A 167 -11.01 15.84 -4.84
N LEU A 168 -10.77 14.54 -5.05
CA LEU A 168 -10.80 13.55 -3.99
C LEU A 168 -9.80 13.89 -2.88
N MET A 169 -8.56 14.25 -3.24
CA MET A 169 -7.55 14.65 -2.26
C MET A 169 -7.99 15.87 -1.43
N ALA A 170 -8.56 16.89 -2.08
CA ALA A 170 -9.06 18.09 -1.40
C ALA A 170 -10.24 17.76 -0.46
N GLU A 171 -11.14 16.86 -0.87
CA GLU A 171 -12.22 16.36 -0.03
C GLU A 171 -11.68 15.59 1.18
N THR A 172 -10.77 14.65 0.96
CA THR A 172 -10.12 13.89 2.04
C THR A 172 -9.40 14.81 3.03
N ARG A 173 -8.69 15.85 2.55
CA ARG A 173 -8.07 16.87 3.41
C ARG A 173 -9.09 17.61 4.27
N ARG A 174 -10.20 18.07 3.69
CA ARG A 174 -11.27 18.76 4.45
C ARG A 174 -11.85 17.85 5.53
N ARG A 175 -12.15 16.60 5.19
CA ARG A 175 -12.71 15.61 6.12
C ARG A 175 -11.74 15.33 7.27
N LEU A 176 -10.47 15.08 6.97
CA LEU A 176 -9.46 14.80 7.98
C LEU A 176 -9.16 16.02 8.85
N LYS A 177 -9.10 17.23 8.27
CA LYS A 177 -8.97 18.47 9.05
C LYS A 177 -10.10 18.64 10.05
N ALA A 178 -11.34 18.38 9.65
CA ALA A 178 -12.49 18.43 10.54
C ALA A 178 -12.41 17.36 11.64
N ALA A 179 -11.98 16.14 11.31
CA ALA A 179 -11.89 15.03 12.27
C ALA A 179 -10.73 15.16 13.26
N LEU A 180 -9.57 15.65 12.79
CA LEU A 180 -8.33 15.71 13.57
C LEU A 180 -8.13 17.06 14.28
N GLY A 181 -8.88 18.10 13.89
CA GLY A 181 -8.73 19.45 14.45
C GLY A 181 -7.40 20.13 14.11
N ARG A 182 -6.69 19.64 13.08
CA ARG A 182 -5.40 20.16 12.60
C ARG A 182 -5.31 20.07 11.08
N ASP A 183 -4.41 20.84 10.49
CA ASP A 183 -4.14 20.75 9.05
C ASP A 183 -3.52 19.38 8.69
N VAL A 184 -3.87 18.93 7.49
CA VAL A 184 -3.37 17.71 6.85
C VAL A 184 -2.84 17.98 5.45
#